data_AF-B6AW66-F1
#
_entry.id   AF-B6AW66-F1
#
_cell.length_a   1.000
_cell.length_b   1.000
_cell.length_c   1.000
_cell.angle_alpha   90.00
_cell.angle_beta   90.00
_cell.angle_gamma   90.00
#
_symmetry.space_group_name_H-M   'P 1'
#
loop_
_entity.id
_entity.type
_entity.pdbx_description
1 polymer ?
#
loop_
_entity_poly.entity_id
_entity_poly.type
_entity_poly.pdbx_seq_one_letter_code
_entity_poly.pdbx_strand_id
1 'polypeptide(L)'
;MLEASIDIGAFVEIFDLDSVDKTEEGFTSYLNDLCENLELDYATYCAVNTVSDQVIGFTTYDDAWKEHYTSQRFQNIDPTLHLPMRSIAPIDWQRLREHRDFDRVFEHARDFKIKDQGLSVPIHGPYGEVGLISVTRDCSLGTWEKLRKNVITELQTAAVSLHDTVMQSDTLGYALRRPQLSSRECEVLQWTAAGKSQIDIGVILTISSRTVEVHLRSARSKLSALSTPQAVGRAIGMGFIQPK
;
A
#
# COMPACT_ATOMS: atom_id res chain seq x y z
N MET A 1 -25.44 -33.90 29.12
CA MET A 1 -24.02 -33.50 29.11
C MET A 1 -23.92 -32.47 28.00
N LEU A 2 -23.68 -31.22 28.37
CA LEU A 2 -24.00 -30.01 27.61
C LEU A 2 -23.27 -29.91 26.26
N GLU A 3 -24.02 -29.72 25.19
CA GLU A 3 -23.55 -29.14 23.93
C GLU A 3 -23.24 -27.66 24.19
N ALA A 4 -21.96 -27.29 24.16
CA ALA A 4 -21.56 -25.90 24.12
C ALA A 4 -21.78 -25.37 22.70
N SER A 5 -22.92 -24.71 22.50
CA SER A 5 -23.15 -23.82 21.36
C SER A 5 -22.02 -22.78 21.34
N ILE A 6 -21.17 -22.83 20.31
CA ILE A 6 -20.25 -21.73 20.00
C ILE A 6 -21.15 -20.58 19.57
N ASP A 7 -21.26 -19.57 20.42
CA ASP A 7 -21.92 -18.32 20.09
C ASP A 7 -21.02 -17.56 19.10
N ILE A 8 -21.36 -17.63 17.81
CA ILE A 8 -20.69 -16.94 16.71
C ILE A 8 -21.13 -15.46 16.67
N GLY A 9 -21.86 -14.98 17.69
CA GLY A 9 -22.54 -13.69 17.72
C GLY A 9 -21.79 -12.52 18.36
N ALA A 10 -20.53 -12.66 18.79
CA ALA A 10 -19.81 -11.59 19.47
C ALA A 10 -18.50 -11.23 18.76
N PHE A 11 -18.39 -9.95 18.37
CA PHE A 11 -17.20 -9.25 17.85
C PHE A 11 -16.87 -9.42 16.37
N VAL A 12 -17.82 -9.06 15.51
CA VAL A 12 -17.50 -8.27 14.32
C VAL A 12 -18.44 -7.07 14.35
N GLU A 13 -18.10 -6.04 15.13
CA GLU A 13 -18.51 -4.70 14.70
C GLU A 13 -17.76 -4.48 13.40
N ILE A 14 -18.45 -4.73 12.28
CA ILE A 14 -18.01 -4.23 10.99
C ILE A 14 -17.96 -2.73 11.21
N PHE A 15 -16.76 -2.17 11.42
CA PHE A 15 -16.59 -0.73 11.39
C PHE A 15 -17.20 -0.27 10.07
N ASP A 16 -18.31 0.46 10.16
CA ASP A 16 -19.07 0.87 9.00
C ASP A 16 -18.30 1.97 8.27
N LEU A 17 -17.38 1.54 7.41
CA LEU A 17 -16.56 2.41 6.58
C LEU A 17 -17.38 3.17 5.53
N ASP A 18 -18.66 2.81 5.31
CA ASP A 18 -19.55 3.60 4.47
C ASP A 18 -19.94 4.93 5.15
N SER A 19 -19.81 5.01 6.48
CA SER A 19 -20.04 6.22 7.27
C SER A 19 -18.81 7.12 7.42
N VAL A 20 -17.61 6.62 7.06
CA VAL A 20 -16.36 7.38 7.17
C VAL A 20 -16.32 8.46 6.10
N ASP A 21 -16.10 9.71 6.54
CA ASP A 21 -15.83 10.80 5.62
C ASP A 21 -14.56 10.51 4.82
N LYS A 22 -14.65 10.55 3.49
CA LYS A 22 -13.56 10.15 2.57
C LYS A 22 -12.50 11.25 2.43
N THR A 23 -12.21 11.93 3.53
CA THR A 23 -11.21 12.97 3.72
C THR A 23 -10.07 12.46 4.59
N GLU A 24 -8.94 13.17 4.58
CA GLU A 24 -7.80 12.86 5.46
C GLU A 24 -8.19 12.87 6.95
N GLU A 25 -9.07 13.80 7.36
CA GLU A 25 -9.58 13.88 8.72
C GLU A 25 -10.45 12.67 9.07
N GLY A 26 -11.35 12.25 8.18
CA GLY A 26 -12.19 11.07 8.40
C GLY A 26 -11.38 9.77 8.52
N PHE A 27 -10.37 9.57 7.66
CA PHE A 27 -9.48 8.42 7.78
C PHE A 27 -8.62 8.46 9.04
N THR A 28 -8.18 9.64 9.47
CA THR A 28 -7.44 9.79 10.73
C THR A 28 -8.34 9.49 11.93
N SER A 29 -9.60 9.92 11.91
CA SER A 29 -10.59 9.56 12.93
C SER A 29 -10.80 8.05 13.02
N TYR A 30 -10.97 7.38 11.88
CA TYR A 30 -11.07 5.92 11.83
C TYR A 30 -9.84 5.23 12.46
N LEU A 31 -8.63 5.73 12.19
CA LEU A 31 -7.41 5.19 12.79
C LEU A 31 -7.35 5.42 14.32
N ASN A 32 -7.89 6.55 14.81
CA ASN A 32 -8.01 6.78 16.25
C ASN A 32 -9.00 5.79 16.89
N ASP A 33 -10.18 5.59 16.30
CA ASP A 33 -11.17 4.63 16.80
C ASP A 33 -10.60 3.21 16.82
N LEU A 34 -9.83 2.84 15.78
CA LEU A 34 -9.10 1.57 15.72
C LEU A 34 -8.09 1.45 16.87
N CYS A 35 -7.36 2.52 17.20
CA CYS A 35 -6.44 2.53 18.33
C CYS A 35 -7.16 2.36 19.67
N GLU A 36 -8.27 3.07 19.87
CA GLU A 36 -9.06 2.99 21.11
C GLU A 36 -9.64 1.58 21.31
N ASN A 37 -10.25 1.00 20.28
CA ASN A 37 -10.90 -0.30 20.35
C ASN A 37 -9.92 -1.47 20.50
N LEU A 38 -8.71 -1.34 19.94
CA LEU A 38 -7.69 -2.40 19.97
C LEU A 38 -6.59 -2.17 21.01
N GLU A 39 -6.74 -1.16 21.87
CA GLU A 39 -5.74 -0.77 22.87
C GLU A 39 -4.34 -0.54 22.27
N LEU A 40 -4.27 0.20 21.18
CA LEU A 40 -3.03 0.60 20.50
C LEU A 40 -2.72 2.08 20.79
N ASP A 41 -1.46 2.47 20.68
CA ASP A 41 -1.08 3.87 20.93
C ASP A 41 -1.18 4.72 19.67
N TYR A 42 -0.71 4.17 18.55
CA TYR A 42 -0.71 4.86 17.28
C TYR A 42 -1.00 3.91 16.12
N ALA A 43 -1.65 4.45 15.10
CA ALA A 43 -1.93 3.77 13.84
C ALA A 43 -1.61 4.69 12.67
N THR A 44 -1.10 4.09 11.59
CA THR A 44 -0.74 4.77 10.35
C THR A 44 -1.22 3.93 9.20
N TYR A 45 -1.95 4.55 8.28
CA TYR A 45 -2.19 4.00 6.96
C TYR A 45 -1.27 4.70 5.95
N CYS A 46 -0.69 3.95 5.03
CA CYS A 46 -0.09 4.53 3.84
C CYS A 46 -0.32 3.65 2.62
N ALA A 47 -0.40 4.27 1.45
CA ALA A 47 -0.45 3.58 0.17
C ALA A 47 0.47 4.24 -0.84
N VAL A 48 1.04 3.43 -1.72
CA VAL A 48 1.95 3.88 -2.76
C VAL A 48 1.45 3.42 -4.11
N ASN A 49 1.37 4.36 -5.05
CA ASN A 49 1.25 4.05 -6.46
C ASN A 49 2.63 3.67 -6.99
N THR A 50 2.82 2.41 -7.36
CA THR A 50 4.11 1.87 -7.82
C THR A 50 4.56 2.38 -9.20
N VAL A 51 3.73 3.20 -9.87
CA VAL A 51 4.05 3.81 -11.18
C VAL A 51 4.33 5.29 -11.10
N SER A 52 3.52 6.04 -10.37
CA SER A 52 3.76 7.48 -10.18
C SER A 52 4.66 7.80 -8.99
N ASP A 53 4.99 6.79 -8.16
CA ASP A 53 5.65 6.94 -6.86
C ASP A 53 4.91 7.89 -5.91
N GLN A 54 3.62 8.15 -6.18
CA GLN A 54 2.78 8.94 -5.30
C GLN A 54 2.48 8.14 -4.03
N VAL A 55 2.70 8.80 -2.90
CA VAL A 55 2.44 8.27 -1.57
C VAL A 55 1.27 9.03 -0.97
N ILE A 56 0.33 8.29 -0.40
CA ILE A 56 -0.74 8.80 0.44
C ILE A 56 -0.53 8.21 1.82
N GLY A 57 -0.69 9.00 2.88
CA GLY A 57 -0.57 8.50 4.24
C GLY A 57 -1.39 9.31 5.23
N PHE A 58 -1.94 8.61 6.21
CA PHE A 58 -2.71 9.16 7.33
C PHE A 58 -2.15 8.54 8.60
N THR A 59 -2.04 9.32 9.67
CA THR A 59 -1.44 8.83 10.91
C THR A 59 -2.00 9.54 12.13
N THR A 60 -2.10 8.80 13.22
CA THR A 60 -2.47 9.32 14.54
C THR A 60 -1.27 9.82 15.34
N TYR A 61 -0.04 9.76 14.78
CA TYR A 61 1.12 10.38 15.43
C TYR A 61 0.96 11.89 15.58
N ASP A 62 1.60 12.44 16.60
CA ASP A 62 1.64 13.90 16.81
C ASP A 62 2.35 14.63 15.65
N ASP A 63 1.95 15.88 15.41
CA ASP A 63 2.53 16.76 14.37
C ASP A 63 4.05 16.90 14.48
N ALA A 64 4.57 16.97 15.70
CA ALA A 64 6.00 17.08 15.94
C ALA A 64 6.78 15.89 15.36
N TRP A 65 6.25 14.66 15.47
CA TRP A 65 6.88 13.49 14.86
C TRP A 65 6.71 13.48 13.35
N LYS A 66 5.52 13.81 12.83
CA LYS A 66 5.26 13.89 11.37
C LYS A 66 6.26 14.82 10.66
N GLU A 67 6.46 16.02 11.21
CA GLU A 67 7.39 17.01 10.70
C GLU A 67 8.83 16.50 10.75
N HIS A 68 9.24 15.96 11.90
CA HIS A 68 10.58 15.42 12.08
C HIS A 68 10.86 14.27 11.11
N TYR A 69 9.95 13.31 11.00
CA TYR A 69 10.04 12.15 10.10
C TYR A 69 10.21 12.58 8.64
N THR A 70 9.42 13.56 8.21
CA THR A 70 9.49 14.13 6.85
C THR A 70 10.81 14.87 6.62
N SER A 71 11.25 15.67 7.59
CA SER A 71 12.49 16.46 7.50
C SER A 71 13.73 15.57 7.35
N GLN A 72 13.76 14.45 8.08
CA GLN A 72 14.85 13.47 8.02
C GLN A 72 14.72 12.50 6.84
N ARG A 73 13.58 12.56 6.11
CA ARG A 73 13.25 11.67 5.00
C ARG A 73 13.25 10.20 5.40
N PHE A 74 12.72 9.88 6.59
CA PHE A 74 12.70 8.51 7.09
C PHE A 74 11.86 7.58 6.21
N GLN A 75 10.89 8.09 5.45
CA GLN A 75 10.12 7.32 4.47
C GLN A 75 10.97 6.63 3.38
N ASN A 76 12.27 6.97 3.26
CA ASN A 76 13.18 6.34 2.30
C ASN A 76 14.04 5.22 2.91
N ILE A 77 14.08 5.11 4.24
CA ILE A 77 14.95 4.17 4.94
C ILE A 77 14.22 3.31 5.97
N ASP A 78 12.98 3.68 6.34
CA ASP A 78 12.24 3.04 7.41
C ASP A 78 11.91 1.58 7.06
N PRO A 79 12.51 0.61 7.78
CA PRO A 79 12.26 -0.80 7.51
C PRO A 79 10.82 -1.22 7.85
N THR A 80 10.12 -0.51 8.75
CA THR A 80 8.72 -0.77 9.11
C THR A 80 7.75 -0.37 8.00
N LEU A 81 8.21 0.46 7.06
CA LEU A 81 7.48 0.79 5.84
C LEU A 81 7.86 -0.19 4.71
N HIS A 82 9.13 -0.24 4.33
CA HIS A 82 9.54 -0.89 3.08
C HIS A 82 9.53 -2.42 3.12
N LEU A 83 9.86 -3.04 4.26
CA LEU A 83 9.93 -4.51 4.34
C LEU A 83 8.52 -5.13 4.35
N PRO A 84 7.55 -4.61 5.14
CA PRO A 84 6.18 -5.10 5.11
C PRO A 84 5.51 -4.94 3.74
N MET A 85 5.74 -3.83 3.02
CA MET A 85 5.19 -3.62 1.68
C MET A 85 5.63 -4.68 0.66
N ARG A 86 6.69 -5.45 0.94
CA ARG A 86 7.16 -6.56 0.09
C ARG A 86 6.79 -7.94 0.65
N SER A 87 6.04 -7.97 1.74
CA SER A 87 5.58 -9.18 2.42
C SER A 87 4.15 -9.51 2.02
N ILE A 88 3.81 -10.80 2.15
CA ILE A 88 2.44 -11.30 2.01
C ILE A 88 1.74 -11.29 3.38
N ALA A 89 2.48 -11.50 4.46
CA ALA A 89 1.94 -11.63 5.82
C ALA A 89 2.29 -10.41 6.68
N PRO A 90 1.51 -10.14 7.74
CA PRO A 90 1.85 -9.14 8.74
C PRO A 90 3.27 -9.34 9.31
N ILE A 91 3.97 -8.25 9.53
CA ILE A 91 5.33 -8.24 10.09
C ILE A 91 5.29 -7.59 11.47
N ASP A 92 5.68 -8.37 12.48
CA ASP A 92 6.04 -7.84 13.78
C ASP A 92 7.42 -7.15 13.70
N TRP A 93 7.50 -5.91 14.18
CA TRP A 93 8.71 -5.10 14.14
C TRP A 93 9.88 -5.68 14.91
N GLN A 94 9.65 -6.61 15.85
CA GLN A 94 10.73 -7.37 16.49
C GLN A 94 11.60 -8.10 15.46
N ARG A 95 11.03 -8.55 14.34
CA ARG A 95 11.76 -9.21 13.24
C ARG A 95 12.65 -8.26 12.46
N LEU A 96 12.49 -6.95 12.66
CA LEU A 96 13.18 -5.90 11.91
C LEU A 96 14.30 -5.24 12.71
N ARG A 97 14.46 -5.57 14.00
CA ARG A 97 15.44 -4.95 14.91
C ARG A 97 16.89 -5.08 14.44
N GLU A 98 17.21 -6.14 13.70
CA GLU A 98 18.56 -6.35 13.15
C GLU A 98 18.80 -5.59 11.83
N HIS A 99 17.78 -4.91 11.28
CA HIS A 99 17.94 -4.11 10.07
C HIS A 99 18.80 -2.88 10.36
N ARG A 100 19.82 -2.64 9.53
CA ARG A 100 20.80 -1.53 9.66
C ARG A 100 20.20 -0.14 9.86
N ASP A 101 18.99 0.09 9.36
CA ASP A 101 18.31 1.39 9.41
C ASP A 101 17.20 1.44 10.48
N PHE A 102 16.97 0.35 11.22
CA PHE A 102 15.95 0.30 12.28
C PHE A 102 16.28 1.30 13.39
N ASP A 103 17.48 1.20 13.98
CA ASP A 103 17.89 2.12 15.05
C ASP A 103 18.00 3.57 14.56
N ARG A 104 18.35 3.79 13.29
CA ARG A 104 18.41 5.14 12.70
C ARG A 104 17.07 5.88 12.75
N VAL A 105 15.95 5.15 12.68
CA VAL A 105 14.61 5.72 12.81
C VAL A 105 14.19 5.75 14.27
N PHE A 106 14.34 4.63 14.99
CA PHE A 106 13.79 4.48 16.33
C PHE A 106 14.59 5.15 17.45
N GLU A 107 15.86 5.50 17.23
CA GLU A 107 16.58 6.40 18.14
C GLU A 107 15.91 7.77 18.21
N HIS A 108 15.50 8.33 17.07
CA HIS A 108 14.74 9.58 17.02
C HIS A 108 13.32 9.40 17.52
N ALA A 109 12.62 8.33 17.12
CA ALA A 109 11.22 8.09 17.49
C ALA A 109 11.01 8.08 19.02
N ARG A 110 12.01 7.59 19.77
CA ARG A 110 11.99 7.55 21.25
C ARG A 110 11.90 8.94 21.89
N ASP A 111 12.48 9.98 21.29
CA ASP A 111 12.37 11.36 21.79
C ASP A 111 10.91 11.87 21.70
N PHE A 112 10.12 11.28 20.80
CA PHE A 112 8.70 11.53 20.62
C PHE A 112 7.82 10.48 21.32
N LYS A 113 8.40 9.65 22.19
CA LYS A 113 7.72 8.58 22.95
C LYS A 113 7.15 7.45 22.09
N ILE A 114 7.53 7.36 20.82
CA ILE A 114 7.13 6.27 19.93
C ILE A 114 8.06 5.09 20.14
N LYS A 115 7.48 3.92 20.44
CA LYS A 115 8.24 2.70 20.68
C LYS A 115 8.49 1.90 19.41
N ASP A 116 9.55 1.12 19.48
CA ASP A 116 10.00 0.18 18.45
C ASP A 116 9.26 -1.17 18.52
N GLN A 117 8.01 -1.14 18.98
CA GLN A 117 7.12 -2.29 19.10
C GLN A 117 5.82 -2.01 18.35
N GLY A 118 5.56 -2.84 17.34
CA GLY A 118 4.44 -2.65 16.45
C GLY A 118 4.25 -3.79 15.46
N LEU A 119 3.18 -3.68 14.69
CA LEU A 119 2.81 -4.62 13.63
C LEU A 119 2.48 -3.84 12.37
N SER A 120 2.97 -4.31 11.23
CA SER A 120 2.61 -3.78 9.92
C SER A 120 1.91 -4.84 9.08
N VAL A 121 0.74 -4.49 8.55
CA VAL A 121 -0.13 -5.34 7.73
C VAL A 121 -0.17 -4.81 6.31
N PRO A 122 0.44 -5.51 5.33
CA PRO A 122 0.42 -5.08 3.93
C PRO A 122 -0.91 -5.44 3.24
N ILE A 123 -1.31 -4.60 2.30
CA ILE A 123 -2.44 -4.81 1.39
C ILE A 123 -1.90 -4.68 -0.03
N HIS A 124 -2.03 -5.73 -0.83
CA HIS A 124 -1.66 -5.69 -2.25
C HIS A 124 -2.93 -5.53 -3.07
N GLY A 125 -3.09 -4.38 -3.69
CA GLY A 125 -4.25 -4.09 -4.52
C GLY A 125 -4.16 -4.78 -5.89
N PRO A 126 -5.30 -4.96 -6.58
CA PRO A 126 -5.37 -5.67 -7.85
C PRO A 126 -4.61 -4.98 -8.99
N TYR A 127 -4.17 -3.73 -8.81
CA TYR A 127 -3.53 -2.92 -9.84
C TYR A 127 -2.07 -2.60 -9.58
N GLY A 128 -1.48 -3.24 -8.57
CA GLY A 128 -0.07 -3.08 -8.20
C GLY A 128 0.19 -1.93 -7.23
N GLU A 129 -0.85 -1.23 -6.79
CA GLU A 129 -0.81 -0.39 -5.60
C GLU A 129 -0.59 -1.26 -4.35
N VAL A 130 0.14 -0.72 -3.39
CA VAL A 130 0.39 -1.39 -2.11
C VAL A 130 -0.02 -0.44 -1.00
N GLY A 131 -1.00 -0.88 -0.22
CA GLY A 131 -1.38 -0.28 1.06
C GLY A 131 -0.63 -0.93 2.23
N LEU A 132 -0.59 -0.22 3.35
CA LEU A 132 -0.01 -0.70 4.59
C LEU A 132 -0.75 -0.04 5.76
N ILE A 133 -1.19 -0.84 6.73
CA ILE A 133 -1.50 -0.34 8.08
C ILE A 133 -0.35 -0.71 8.99
N SER A 134 0.15 0.25 9.76
CA SER A 134 1.16 0.04 10.80
C SER A 134 0.64 0.57 12.12
N VAL A 135 0.79 -0.23 13.17
CA VAL A 135 0.34 0.12 14.52
C VAL A 135 1.45 -0.07 15.54
N THR A 136 1.43 0.71 16.62
CA THR A 136 2.40 0.62 17.70
C THR A 136 1.74 0.45 19.05
N ARG A 137 2.48 -0.18 19.98
CA ARG A 137 2.06 -0.27 21.38
C ARG A 137 3.27 -0.30 22.32
N ASP A 138 3.28 0.57 23.32
CA ASP A 138 4.21 0.60 24.44
C ASP A 138 3.70 -0.29 25.56
N CYS A 139 4.14 -1.54 25.55
CA CYS A 139 3.87 -2.48 26.61
C CYS A 139 4.98 -3.53 26.71
N SER A 140 4.95 -4.37 27.75
CA SER A 140 5.92 -5.45 27.89
C SER A 140 5.80 -6.45 26.74
N LEU A 141 6.91 -7.11 26.37
CA LEU A 141 6.93 -8.12 25.30
C LEU A 141 5.87 -9.21 25.51
N GLY A 142 5.69 -9.69 26.75
CA GLY A 142 4.69 -10.72 27.07
C GLY A 142 3.24 -10.22 26.96
N THR A 143 3.01 -8.93 27.19
CA THR A 143 1.70 -8.29 26.94
C THR A 143 1.46 -8.17 25.44
N TRP A 144 2.47 -7.70 24.69
CA TRP A 144 2.39 -7.54 23.24
C TRP A 144 2.13 -8.87 22.53
N GLU A 145 2.81 -9.95 22.91
CA GLU A 145 2.60 -11.27 22.31
C GLU A 145 1.16 -11.77 22.45
N LYS A 146 0.49 -11.44 23.55
CA LYS A 146 -0.93 -11.76 23.77
C LYS A 146 -1.83 -10.84 22.97
N LEU A 147 -1.62 -9.52 23.07
CA LEU A 147 -2.40 -8.53 22.34
C LEU A 147 -2.36 -8.78 20.84
N ARG A 148 -1.15 -8.93 20.27
CA ARG A 148 -0.91 -9.21 18.84
C ARG A 148 -1.74 -10.39 18.33
N LYS A 149 -1.86 -11.47 19.09
CA LYS A 149 -2.64 -12.65 18.68
C LYS A 149 -4.14 -12.36 18.59
N ASN A 150 -4.63 -11.42 19.40
CA ASN A 150 -6.02 -11.03 19.42
C ASN A 150 -6.34 -10.00 18.32
N VAL A 151 -5.45 -9.03 18.10
CA VAL A 151 -5.71 -7.91 17.18
C VAL A 151 -5.36 -8.19 15.73
N ILE A 152 -4.51 -9.19 15.43
CA ILE A 152 -4.00 -9.40 14.05
C ILE A 152 -5.10 -9.62 13.02
N THR A 153 -6.14 -10.40 13.32
CA THR A 153 -7.24 -10.69 12.41
C THR A 153 -8.08 -9.44 12.15
N GLU A 154 -8.31 -8.64 13.20
CA GLU A 154 -9.07 -7.40 13.12
C GLU A 154 -8.31 -6.34 12.34
N LEU A 155 -7.00 -6.19 12.60
CA LEU A 155 -6.11 -5.32 11.82
C LEU A 155 -6.04 -5.73 10.34
N GLN A 156 -6.04 -7.02 10.02
CA GLN A 156 -6.10 -7.48 8.62
C GLN A 156 -7.43 -7.13 7.95
N THR A 157 -8.54 -7.25 8.68
CA THR A 157 -9.86 -6.88 8.17
C THR A 157 -9.95 -5.38 7.97
N ALA A 158 -9.58 -4.59 8.98
CA ALA A 158 -9.50 -3.13 8.93
C ALA A 158 -8.61 -2.65 7.79
N ALA A 159 -7.44 -3.28 7.60
CA ALA A 159 -6.51 -2.99 6.52
C ALA A 159 -7.13 -3.12 5.14
N VAL A 160 -7.80 -4.25 4.86
CA VAL A 160 -8.44 -4.48 3.56
C VAL A 160 -9.59 -3.50 3.34
N SER A 161 -10.47 -3.34 4.34
CA SER A 161 -11.65 -2.50 4.20
C SER A 161 -11.28 -1.02 4.07
N LEU A 162 -10.35 -0.51 4.90
CA LEU A 162 -9.85 0.86 4.79
C LEU A 162 -9.20 1.12 3.42
N HIS A 163 -8.38 0.19 2.94
CA HIS A 163 -7.74 0.32 1.64
C HIS A 163 -8.78 0.41 0.51
N ASP A 164 -9.82 -0.43 0.54
CA ASP A 164 -10.90 -0.37 -0.46
C ASP A 164 -11.63 0.98 -0.41
N THR A 165 -11.98 1.48 0.78
CA THR A 165 -12.62 2.79 0.95
C THR A 165 -11.74 3.93 0.41
N VAL A 166 -10.42 3.88 0.64
CA VAL A 166 -9.47 4.83 0.06
C VAL A 166 -9.46 4.75 -1.47
N MET A 167 -9.48 3.54 -2.04
CA MET A 167 -9.52 3.36 -3.50
C MET A 167 -10.83 3.86 -4.13
N GLN A 168 -11.92 3.85 -3.36
CA GLN A 168 -13.21 4.41 -3.76
C GLN A 168 -13.32 5.94 -3.57
N SER A 169 -12.37 6.60 -2.90
CA SER A 169 -12.31 8.06 -2.81
C SER A 169 -11.96 8.67 -4.18
N ASP A 170 -12.58 9.79 -4.53
CA ASP A 170 -12.34 10.45 -5.82
C ASP A 170 -10.89 10.94 -5.93
N THR A 171 -10.44 11.76 -4.99
CA THR A 171 -9.09 12.35 -5.05
C THR A 171 -8.00 11.33 -4.74
N LEU A 172 -8.15 10.59 -3.63
CA LEU A 172 -7.12 9.68 -3.12
C LEU A 172 -7.05 8.41 -3.98
N GLY A 173 -8.22 7.86 -4.32
CA GLY A 173 -8.30 6.75 -5.26
C GLY A 173 -7.74 7.14 -6.62
N TYR A 174 -7.99 8.35 -7.13
CA TYR A 174 -7.39 8.78 -8.40
C TYR A 174 -5.86 8.76 -8.40
N ALA A 175 -5.21 9.20 -7.32
CA ALA A 175 -3.76 9.16 -7.20
C ALA A 175 -3.20 7.72 -7.13
N LEU A 176 -3.98 6.75 -6.64
CA LEU A 176 -3.60 5.34 -6.57
C LEU A 176 -4.11 4.50 -7.75
N ARG A 177 -4.98 5.06 -8.59
CA ARG A 177 -5.69 4.32 -9.64
C ARG A 177 -4.75 3.87 -10.75
N ARG A 178 -5.10 2.69 -11.27
CA ARG A 178 -4.50 2.13 -12.47
C ARG A 178 -4.70 3.05 -13.68
N PRO A 179 -3.67 3.31 -14.49
CA PRO A 179 -3.85 4.04 -15.74
C PRO A 179 -4.73 3.26 -16.73
N GLN A 180 -5.58 3.93 -17.51
CA GLN A 180 -6.43 3.24 -18.48
C GLN A 180 -5.75 3.09 -19.84
N LEU A 181 -5.21 1.89 -20.12
CA LEU A 181 -4.73 1.52 -21.45
C LEU A 181 -5.86 0.94 -22.31
N SER A 182 -5.90 1.36 -23.57
CA SER A 182 -6.73 0.77 -24.62
C SER A 182 -6.20 -0.59 -25.04
N SER A 183 -7.07 -1.42 -25.63
CA SER A 183 -6.67 -2.71 -26.20
C SER A 183 -5.51 -2.58 -27.18
N ARG A 184 -5.54 -1.56 -28.05
CA ARG A 184 -4.45 -1.28 -29.02
C ARG A 184 -3.13 -0.89 -28.36
N GLU A 185 -3.17 -0.09 -27.29
CA GLU A 185 -1.95 0.22 -26.53
C GLU A 185 -1.36 -1.05 -25.90
N CYS A 186 -2.19 -1.92 -25.32
CA CYS A 186 -1.75 -3.20 -24.78
C CYS A 186 -1.16 -4.13 -25.87
N GLU A 187 -1.82 -4.26 -27.03
CA GLU A 187 -1.31 -5.07 -28.15
C GLU A 187 0.06 -4.58 -28.64
N VAL A 188 0.21 -3.27 -28.81
CA VAL A 188 1.48 -2.66 -29.24
C VAL A 188 2.58 -2.90 -28.20
N LEU A 189 2.28 -2.69 -26.91
CA LEU A 189 3.23 -2.97 -25.83
C LEU A 189 3.57 -4.47 -25.74
N GLN A 190 2.61 -5.36 -25.96
CA GLN A 190 2.79 -6.81 -25.93
C GLN A 190 3.78 -7.30 -27.00
N TRP A 191 3.67 -6.77 -28.23
CA TRP A 191 4.64 -7.09 -29.29
C TRP A 191 5.99 -6.42 -29.08
N THR A 192 6.00 -5.22 -28.50
CA THR A 192 7.23 -4.53 -28.11
C THR A 192 7.98 -5.34 -27.04
N ALA A 193 7.27 -5.87 -26.04
CA ALA A 193 7.83 -6.76 -25.02
C ALA A 193 8.41 -8.05 -25.63
N ALA A 194 7.82 -8.54 -26.72
CA ALA A 194 8.33 -9.67 -27.51
C ALA A 194 9.51 -9.31 -28.45
N GLY A 195 10.06 -8.09 -28.34
CA GLY A 195 11.23 -7.64 -29.10
C GLY A 195 10.96 -7.26 -30.56
N LYS A 196 9.70 -7.04 -30.95
CA LYS A 196 9.36 -6.64 -32.33
C LYS A 196 9.67 -5.17 -32.60
N SER A 197 10.17 -4.87 -33.80
CA SER A 197 10.34 -3.49 -34.24
C SER A 197 9.00 -2.83 -34.53
N GLN A 198 8.91 -1.49 -34.52
CA GLN A 198 7.67 -0.79 -34.84
C GLN A 198 7.15 -1.09 -36.27
N ILE A 199 8.06 -1.40 -37.20
CA ILE A 199 7.71 -1.80 -38.56
C ILE A 199 7.02 -3.16 -38.52
N ASP A 200 7.61 -4.15 -37.85
CA ASP A 200 7.02 -5.49 -37.71
C ASP A 200 5.66 -5.43 -37.00
N ILE A 201 5.55 -4.62 -35.94
CA ILE A 201 4.28 -4.43 -35.22
C ILE A 201 3.23 -3.83 -36.14
N GLY A 202 3.59 -2.85 -36.97
CA GLY A 202 2.69 -2.26 -37.96
C GLY A 202 2.16 -3.30 -38.94
N VAL A 203 3.04 -4.18 -39.44
CA VAL A 203 2.65 -5.31 -40.30
C VAL A 203 1.71 -6.27 -39.56
N ILE A 204 2.06 -6.68 -38.34
CA ILE A 204 1.27 -7.63 -37.54
C ILE A 204 -0.13 -7.08 -37.24
N LEU A 205 -0.23 -5.80 -36.87
CA LEU A 205 -1.50 -5.17 -36.47
C LEU A 205 -2.24 -4.50 -37.64
N THR A 206 -1.71 -4.57 -38.86
CA THR A 206 -2.26 -3.93 -40.07
C THR A 206 -2.45 -2.41 -39.90
N ILE A 207 -1.43 -1.73 -39.36
CA ILE A 207 -1.38 -0.28 -39.16
C ILE A 207 -0.01 0.28 -39.58
N SER A 208 0.10 1.60 -39.76
CA SER A 208 1.41 2.20 -40.07
C SER A 208 2.35 2.16 -38.86
N SER A 209 3.66 2.09 -39.08
CA SER A 209 4.67 2.25 -38.02
C SER A 209 4.53 3.57 -37.27
N ARG A 210 4.07 4.63 -37.95
CA ARG A 210 3.72 5.91 -37.33
C ARG A 210 2.54 5.78 -36.36
N THR A 211 1.54 4.98 -36.68
CA THR A 211 0.40 4.68 -35.78
C THR A 211 0.86 3.88 -34.56
N VAL A 212 1.80 2.94 -34.75
CA VAL A 212 2.45 2.22 -33.63
C VAL A 212 3.13 3.19 -32.66
N GLU A 213 3.91 4.15 -33.17
CA GLU A 213 4.56 5.17 -32.33
C GLU A 213 3.55 6.05 -31.59
N VAL A 214 2.40 6.38 -32.20
CA VAL A 214 1.32 7.12 -31.51
C VAL A 214 0.79 6.33 -30.32
N HIS A 215 0.53 5.03 -30.47
CA HIS A 215 0.11 4.16 -29.36
C HIS A 215 1.20 4.04 -28.29
N LEU A 216 2.46 3.87 -28.67
CA LEU A 216 3.58 3.81 -27.72
C LEU A 216 3.72 5.11 -26.93
N ARG A 217 3.61 6.27 -27.57
CA ARG A 217 3.68 7.58 -26.89
C ARG A 217 2.53 7.75 -25.91
N SER A 218 1.32 7.40 -26.31
CA SER A 218 0.14 7.46 -25.43
C SER A 218 0.30 6.52 -24.24
N ALA A 219 0.74 5.28 -24.47
CA ALA A 219 1.00 4.31 -23.41
C ALA A 219 2.10 4.77 -22.45
N ARG A 220 3.22 5.31 -22.95
CA ARG A 220 4.28 5.91 -22.13
C ARG A 220 3.74 7.01 -21.23
N SER A 221 2.93 7.92 -21.78
CA SER A 221 2.32 9.00 -21.00
C SER A 221 1.40 8.46 -19.89
N LYS A 222 0.54 7.50 -20.22
CA LYS A 222 -0.41 6.90 -19.26
C LYS A 222 0.29 6.09 -18.17
N LEU A 223 1.39 5.42 -18.50
CA LEU A 223 2.21 4.66 -17.57
C LEU A 223 3.30 5.51 -16.91
N SER A 224 3.25 6.84 -17.03
CA SER A 224 4.25 7.80 -16.50
C SER A 224 5.70 7.46 -16.84
N ALA A 225 5.93 6.81 -17.99
CA ALA A 225 7.22 6.24 -18.38
C ALA A 225 7.99 7.17 -19.32
N LEU A 226 9.28 7.35 -19.05
CA LEU A 226 10.22 8.15 -19.85
C LEU A 226 10.68 7.42 -21.12
N SER A 227 10.63 6.08 -21.12
CA SER A 227 11.11 5.26 -22.23
C SER A 227 10.17 4.08 -22.51
N THR A 228 10.24 3.54 -23.73
CA THR A 228 9.47 2.36 -24.12
C THR A 228 9.79 1.13 -23.26
N PRO A 229 11.07 0.81 -22.96
CA PRO A 229 11.39 -0.29 -22.04
C PRO A 229 10.79 -0.09 -20.64
N GLN A 230 10.81 1.13 -20.10
CA GLN A 230 10.17 1.43 -18.81
C GLN A 230 8.66 1.23 -18.86
N ALA A 231 7.99 1.66 -19.95
CA ALA A 231 6.57 1.42 -20.15
C ALA A 231 6.23 -0.08 -20.24
N VAL A 232 7.05 -0.86 -20.94
CA VAL A 232 6.90 -2.33 -20.99
C VAL A 232 7.03 -2.94 -19.58
N GLY A 233 8.07 -2.57 -18.82
CA GLY A 233 8.26 -3.05 -17.45
C GLY A 233 7.08 -2.74 -16.52
N ARG A 234 6.56 -1.51 -16.59
CA ARG A 234 5.38 -1.09 -15.82
C ARG A 234 4.11 -1.82 -16.26
N ALA A 235 3.91 -1.99 -17.57
CA ALA A 235 2.77 -2.71 -18.10
C ALA A 235 2.77 -4.19 -17.68
N ILE A 236 3.93 -4.83 -17.61
CA ILE A 236 4.07 -6.20 -17.08
C ILE A 236 3.77 -6.22 -15.58
N GLY A 237 4.38 -5.32 -14.80
CA GLY A 237 4.18 -5.26 -13.34
C GLY A 237 2.72 -5.04 -12.92
N MET A 238 1.96 -4.29 -13.72
CA MET A 238 0.52 -4.05 -13.53
C MET A 238 -0.39 -5.09 -14.20
N GLY A 239 0.16 -6.14 -14.81
CA GLY A 239 -0.61 -7.18 -15.50
C GLY A 239 -1.38 -6.72 -16.74
N PHE A 240 -1.00 -5.60 -17.38
CA PHE A 240 -1.59 -5.18 -18.67
C PHE A 240 -1.19 -6.09 -19.82
N ILE A 241 0.03 -6.61 -19.76
CA ILE A 241 0.64 -7.47 -20.77
C ILE A 241 1.43 -8.57 -20.04
N GLN A 242 1.73 -9.66 -20.73
CA GLN A 242 2.53 -10.74 -20.17
C GLN A 242 3.80 -10.95 -21.00
N PRO A 243 4.98 -11.11 -20.37
CA PRO A 243 6.16 -11.54 -21.11
C PRO A 243 5.90 -12.95 -21.67
N LYS A 244 6.17 -13.16 -22.96
CA LYS A 244 6.08 -14.47 -23.63
C LYS A 244 7.44 -15.15 -23.63
#